data_AF-A0A8S3GG16-F1
#
_entry.id   AF-A0A8S3GG16-F1
#
_cell.length_a   1.000
_cell.length_b   1.000
_cell.length_c   1.000
_cell.angle_alpha   90.00
_cell.angle_beta   90.00
_cell.angle_gamma   90.00
#
_symmetry.space_group_name_H-M   'P 1'
#
loop_
_entity.id
_entity.type
_entity.pdbx_description
1 polymer ?
#
loop_
_entity_poly.entity_id
_entity_poly.type
_entity_poly.pdbx_seq_one_letter_code
_entity_poly.pdbx_strand_id
1 'polypeptide(L)'
;ELMQFFLDSSGCKGKLTQVMYLKMEHVDMLRSMTEHFDEDTSEYPIVMSGLQYKKFRLSFSEFVVLLIKQSSYSVIYDQYMIDNLVTLLTALSDSPVRAFRHTGTLAVLKVMTALVDIALTISIQRDQCQRQYEAERQKTSAKRAADRLDTLTTKRKELEGNENEIKSFMNFIFKGVFIHRYRDVVPDIRCLCMSELGEWMKSYPMVFLDDIYLKYIGWTLYDKVGDCRLRCLLALIPLFQTTDFVGKLELFTNRFK
;
A
#
# COMPACT_ATOMS: atom_id res chain seq x y z
N GLU A 1 -8.96 -7.40 18.00
CA GLU A 1 -8.62 -6.00 18.34
C GLU A 1 -8.22 -5.16 17.13
N LEU A 2 -7.25 -5.58 16.31
CA LEU A 2 -6.82 -4.82 15.12
C LEU A 2 -7.97 -4.49 14.15
N MET A 3 -8.88 -5.43 13.89
CA MET A 3 -10.05 -5.16 13.04
C MET A 3 -10.99 -4.09 13.65
N GLN A 4 -11.19 -4.15 14.97
CA GLN A 4 -11.99 -3.17 15.70
C GLN A 4 -11.35 -1.77 15.62
N PHE A 5 -10.02 -1.68 15.68
CA PHE A 5 -9.31 -0.42 15.53
C PHE A 5 -9.63 0.28 14.19
N PHE A 6 -9.69 -0.45 13.08
CA PHE A 6 -10.04 0.12 11.78
C PHE A 6 -11.51 0.55 11.70
N LEU A 7 -12.42 -0.18 12.36
CA LEU A 7 -13.83 0.23 12.48
C LEU A 7 -13.97 1.49 13.32
N ASP A 8 -13.39 1.53 14.51
CA ASP A 8 -13.43 2.68 15.40
C ASP A 8 -12.80 3.92 14.72
N SER A 9 -11.74 3.72 13.93
CA SER A 9 -11.07 4.78 13.14
C SER A 9 -11.95 5.34 12.01
N SER A 10 -12.99 4.62 11.61
CA SER A 10 -14.01 5.13 10.68
C SER A 10 -15.14 5.89 11.39
N GLY A 11 -15.16 5.93 12.72
CA GLY A 11 -16.24 6.54 13.50
C GLY A 11 -17.41 5.60 13.80
N CYS A 12 -17.31 4.33 13.41
CA CYS A 12 -18.30 3.31 13.76
C CYS A 12 -18.28 3.05 15.28
N LYS A 13 -19.45 3.07 15.93
CA LYS A 13 -19.58 2.78 17.37
C LYS A 13 -19.83 1.29 17.65
N GLY A 14 -20.05 0.49 16.61
CA GLY A 14 -20.32 -0.95 16.71
C GLY A 14 -19.11 -1.75 17.21
N LYS A 15 -19.37 -2.85 17.92
CA LYS A 15 -18.34 -3.72 18.47
C LYS A 15 -18.42 -5.11 17.86
N LEU A 16 -17.31 -5.55 17.26
CA LEU A 16 -17.16 -6.90 16.74
C LEU A 16 -17.13 -7.90 17.89
N THR A 17 -18.02 -8.88 17.83
CA THR A 17 -18.03 -9.99 18.78
C THR A 17 -17.15 -11.13 18.26
N GLN A 18 -16.71 -12.00 19.17
CA GLN A 18 -15.96 -13.20 18.80
C GLN A 18 -16.76 -14.12 17.87
N VAL A 19 -18.08 -14.16 18.02
CA VAL A 19 -18.97 -14.96 17.16
C VAL A 19 -18.94 -14.44 15.73
N MET A 20 -19.00 -13.12 15.54
CA MET A 20 -18.90 -12.52 14.21
C MET A 20 -17.57 -12.88 13.55
N TYR A 21 -16.46 -12.71 14.28
CA TYR A 21 -15.12 -13.03 13.77
C TYR A 21 -14.97 -14.49 13.32
N LEU A 22 -15.56 -15.43 14.06
CA LEU A 22 -15.41 -16.86 13.79
C LEU A 22 -16.41 -17.41 12.76
N LYS A 23 -17.52 -16.70 12.50
CA LYS A 23 -18.66 -17.26 11.73
C LYS A 23 -19.11 -16.40 10.56
N MET A 24 -18.58 -15.20 10.38
CA MET A 24 -19.01 -14.28 9.33
C MET A 24 -17.85 -13.86 8.45
N GLU A 25 -18.13 -13.77 7.16
CA GLU A 25 -17.22 -13.13 6.21
C GLU A 25 -17.08 -11.63 6.52
N HIS A 26 -15.95 -11.04 6.14
CA HIS A 26 -15.68 -9.62 6.40
C HIS A 26 -16.79 -8.71 5.86
N VAL A 27 -17.33 -9.00 4.68
CA VAL A 27 -18.39 -8.19 4.05
C VAL A 27 -19.66 -8.21 4.90
N ASP A 28 -20.07 -9.37 5.41
CA ASP A 28 -21.28 -9.49 6.22
C ASP A 28 -21.10 -8.86 7.60
N MET A 29 -19.91 -8.99 8.20
CA MET A 29 -19.57 -8.27 9.43
C MET A 29 -19.66 -6.76 9.23
N LEU A 30 -19.10 -6.23 8.14
CA LEU A 30 -19.15 -4.80 7.86
C LEU A 30 -20.58 -4.32 7.60
N ARG A 31 -21.43 -5.13 6.96
CA ARG A 31 -22.84 -4.81 6.73
C ARG A 31 -23.59 -4.67 8.05
N SER A 32 -23.39 -5.54 9.03
CA SER A 32 -24.05 -5.36 10.34
C SER A 32 -23.49 -4.16 11.12
N MET A 33 -22.25 -3.75 10.85
CA MET A 33 -21.66 -2.57 11.47
C MET A 33 -22.19 -1.25 10.91
N THR A 34 -22.84 -1.23 9.72
CA THR A 34 -23.34 0.04 9.15
C THR A 34 -24.46 0.67 9.97
N GLU A 35 -25.23 -0.14 10.71
CA GLU A 35 -26.33 0.34 11.58
C GLU A 35 -25.83 1.08 12.82
N HIS A 36 -24.52 1.04 13.10
CA HIS A 36 -23.90 1.63 14.28
C HIS A 36 -23.22 2.97 13.99
N PHE A 37 -23.56 3.60 12.86
CA PHE A 37 -23.21 4.98 12.58
C PHE A 37 -24.27 5.93 13.13
N ASP A 38 -23.81 7.15 13.43
CA ASP A 38 -24.67 8.22 13.87
C ASP A 38 -25.35 8.86 12.65
N GLU A 39 -26.67 8.72 12.53
CA GLU A 39 -27.42 9.26 11.37
C GLU A 39 -27.44 10.78 11.34
N ASP A 40 -27.18 11.43 12.50
CA ASP A 40 -27.24 12.89 12.65
C ASP A 40 -25.95 13.59 12.17
N THR A 41 -24.87 12.85 11.88
CA THR A 41 -23.60 13.43 11.44
C THR A 41 -22.95 12.67 10.29
N SER A 42 -22.51 13.42 9.29
CA SER A 42 -21.66 12.90 8.21
C SER A 42 -20.16 12.97 8.54
N GLU A 43 -19.80 13.44 9.73
CA GLU A 43 -18.40 13.58 10.15
C GLU A 43 -17.83 12.27 10.70
N TYR A 44 -16.57 12.01 10.37
CA TYR A 44 -15.82 10.86 10.86
C TYR A 44 -14.33 11.22 11.01
N PRO A 45 -13.55 10.50 11.84
CA PRO A 45 -12.28 11.00 12.38
C PRO A 45 -11.28 11.53 11.35
N ILE A 46 -11.21 10.92 10.15
CA ILE A 46 -10.26 11.35 9.12
C ILE A 46 -10.71 12.58 8.33
N VAL A 47 -12.00 12.96 8.31
CA VAL A 47 -12.45 14.22 7.66
C VAL A 47 -12.66 15.36 8.64
N MET A 48 -12.72 15.06 9.95
CA MET A 48 -12.93 16.08 10.97
C MET A 48 -11.81 17.14 10.97
N SER A 49 -12.23 18.38 11.20
CA SER A 49 -11.36 19.54 11.32
C SER A 49 -10.83 19.70 12.75
N GLY A 50 -9.69 20.39 12.90
CA GLY A 50 -9.06 20.62 14.21
C GLY A 50 -7.74 19.88 14.38
N LEU A 51 -6.91 20.40 15.28
CA LEU A 51 -5.53 19.93 15.47
C LEU A 51 -5.47 18.45 15.90
N GLN A 52 -6.40 18.02 16.76
CA GLN A 52 -6.47 16.64 17.23
C GLN A 52 -6.71 15.64 16.09
N TYR A 53 -7.61 15.95 15.17
CA TYR A 53 -7.92 15.07 14.03
C TYR A 53 -6.84 15.11 12.94
N LYS A 54 -6.17 16.27 12.78
CA LYS A 54 -4.95 16.34 11.95
C LYS A 54 -3.86 15.41 12.50
N LYS A 55 -3.63 15.42 13.82
CA LYS A 55 -2.68 14.52 14.46
C LYS A 55 -3.12 13.06 14.33
N PHE A 56 -4.40 12.76 14.55
CA PHE A 56 -4.97 11.42 14.37
C PHE A 56 -4.69 10.88 12.97
N ARG A 57 -4.97 11.64 11.89
CA ARG A 57 -4.69 11.21 10.51
C ARG A 57 -3.22 10.82 10.29
N LEU A 58 -2.30 11.62 10.83
CA LEU A 58 -0.86 11.36 10.72
C LEU A 58 -0.48 10.09 11.50
N SER A 59 -0.88 10.01 12.78
CA SER A 59 -0.59 8.86 13.64
C SER A 59 -1.23 7.57 13.14
N PHE A 60 -2.45 7.63 12.59
CA PHE A 60 -3.12 6.49 11.97
C PHE A 60 -2.33 5.98 10.76
N SER A 61 -1.92 6.89 9.87
CA SER A 61 -1.12 6.54 8.68
C SER A 61 0.22 5.95 9.07
N GLU A 62 0.90 6.56 10.04
CA GLU A 62 2.19 6.11 10.56
C GLU A 62 2.08 4.74 11.24
N PHE A 63 1.04 4.54 12.07
CA PHE A 63 0.76 3.25 12.70
C PHE A 63 0.61 2.13 11.69
N VAL A 64 -0.18 2.34 10.62
CA VAL A 64 -0.39 1.31 9.60
C VAL A 64 0.93 0.95 8.90
N VAL A 65 1.74 1.95 8.55
CA VAL A 65 3.06 1.71 7.94
C VAL A 65 3.98 0.96 8.89
N LEU A 66 4.05 1.39 10.16
CA LEU A 66 4.89 0.76 11.19
C LEU A 66 4.46 -0.68 11.48
N LEU A 67 3.16 -0.95 11.55
CA LEU A 67 2.63 -2.30 11.76
C LEU A 67 3.18 -3.27 10.71
N ILE A 68 3.07 -2.92 9.43
CA ILE A 68 3.54 -3.76 8.33
C ILE A 68 5.07 -3.88 8.32
N LYS A 69 5.80 -2.79 8.57
CA LYS A 69 7.27 -2.80 8.63
C LYS A 69 7.82 -3.64 9.79
N GLN A 70 7.20 -3.60 10.96
CA GLN A 70 7.65 -4.41 12.11
C GLN A 70 7.31 -5.89 11.93
N SER A 71 6.22 -6.20 11.20
CA SER A 71 5.84 -7.57 10.85
C SER A 71 6.68 -8.18 9.72
N SER A 72 7.50 -7.40 9.01
CA SER A 72 8.14 -7.84 7.76
C SER A 72 9.25 -8.88 7.93
N TYR A 73 9.69 -9.17 9.16
CA TYR A 73 10.73 -10.16 9.42
C TYR A 73 10.19 -11.60 9.51
N SER A 74 8.90 -11.78 9.78
CA SER A 74 8.32 -13.13 9.93
C SER A 74 6.80 -13.14 9.75
N VAL A 75 6.09 -12.30 10.51
CA VAL A 75 4.63 -12.32 10.61
C VAL A 75 3.94 -12.02 9.28
N ILE A 76 4.56 -11.24 8.39
CA ILE A 76 3.96 -10.94 7.08
C ILE A 76 3.88 -12.17 6.15
N TYR A 77 4.64 -13.23 6.43
CA TYR A 77 4.73 -14.45 5.62
C TYR A 77 3.98 -15.64 6.27
N ASP A 78 3.16 -15.38 7.30
CA ASP A 78 2.43 -16.41 8.04
C ASP A 78 1.12 -16.86 7.38
N GLN A 79 0.79 -16.31 6.20
CA GLN A 79 -0.45 -16.54 5.45
C GLN A 79 -1.73 -16.26 6.26
N TYR A 80 -1.64 -15.41 7.27
CA TYR A 80 -2.73 -15.13 8.18
C TYR A 80 -2.90 -13.64 8.44
N MET A 81 -1.91 -12.97 9.03
CA MET A 81 -2.08 -11.62 9.55
C MET A 81 -2.36 -10.61 8.44
N ILE A 82 -1.52 -10.59 7.40
CA ILE A 82 -1.65 -9.63 6.31
C ILE A 82 -2.81 -9.97 5.37
N ASP A 83 -3.10 -11.24 5.12
CA ASP A 83 -4.26 -11.68 4.32
C ASP A 83 -5.57 -11.20 4.95
N ASN A 84 -5.76 -11.44 6.25
CA ASN A 84 -6.95 -10.99 6.97
C ASN A 84 -7.03 -9.45 7.00
N LEU A 85 -5.91 -8.77 7.22
CA LEU A 85 -5.85 -7.32 7.23
C LEU A 85 -6.22 -6.73 5.86
N VAL A 86 -5.56 -7.18 4.79
CA VAL A 86 -5.77 -6.67 3.43
C VAL A 86 -7.18 -7.02 2.95
N THR A 87 -7.71 -8.19 3.28
CA THR A 87 -9.10 -8.57 2.94
C THR A 87 -10.12 -7.68 3.64
N LEU A 88 -9.95 -7.45 4.96
CA LEU A 88 -10.81 -6.52 5.70
C LEU A 88 -10.76 -5.10 5.12
N LEU A 89 -9.56 -4.56 4.89
CA LEU A 89 -9.41 -3.19 4.39
C LEU A 89 -9.96 -3.05 2.96
N THR A 90 -9.86 -4.10 2.15
CA THR A 90 -10.49 -4.15 0.82
C THR A 90 -12.00 -4.09 0.95
N ALA A 91 -12.60 -4.89 1.85
CA ALA A 91 -14.03 -4.87 2.10
C ALA A 91 -14.52 -3.50 2.63
N LEU A 92 -13.74 -2.85 3.51
CA LEU A 92 -14.00 -1.48 3.95
C LEU A 92 -13.97 -0.50 2.77
N SER A 93 -12.97 -0.59 1.90
CA SER A 93 -12.79 0.27 0.73
C SER A 93 -13.87 0.09 -0.35
N ASP A 94 -14.60 -1.02 -0.33
CA ASP A 94 -15.72 -1.27 -1.24
C ASP A 94 -17.09 -0.95 -0.63
N SER A 95 -17.13 -0.59 0.66
CA SER A 95 -18.38 -0.26 1.34
C SER A 95 -19.10 0.93 0.71
N PRO A 96 -20.45 0.91 0.63
CA PRO A 96 -21.22 2.10 0.24
C PRO A 96 -21.10 3.23 1.27
N VAL A 97 -20.80 2.91 2.54
CA VAL A 97 -20.63 3.90 3.60
C VAL A 97 -19.33 4.68 3.40
N ARG A 98 -19.46 5.99 3.16
CA ARG A 98 -18.32 6.89 2.89
C ARG A 98 -17.24 6.81 3.98
N ALA A 99 -17.64 6.73 5.25
CA ALA A 99 -16.70 6.67 6.37
C ALA A 99 -15.81 5.41 6.32
N PHE A 100 -16.41 4.23 6.15
CA PHE A 100 -15.68 2.98 5.93
C PHE A 100 -14.81 3.06 4.69
N ARG A 101 -15.37 3.50 3.57
CA ARG A 101 -14.67 3.55 2.30
C ARG A 101 -13.44 4.44 2.34
N HIS A 102 -13.56 5.64 2.89
CA HIS A 102 -12.46 6.59 2.99
C HIS A 102 -11.38 6.08 3.95
N THR A 103 -11.75 5.60 5.14
CA THR A 103 -10.78 5.08 6.13
C THR A 103 -10.10 3.80 5.66
N GLY A 104 -10.85 2.86 5.07
CA GLY A 104 -10.31 1.63 4.50
C GLY A 104 -9.35 1.89 3.35
N THR A 105 -9.70 2.83 2.44
CA THR A 105 -8.82 3.24 1.35
C THR A 105 -7.53 3.87 1.88
N LEU A 106 -7.61 4.79 2.85
CA LEU A 106 -6.41 5.37 3.46
C LEU A 106 -5.49 4.29 4.05
N ALA A 107 -6.06 3.38 4.85
CA ALA A 107 -5.31 2.31 5.49
C ALA A 107 -4.62 1.39 4.47
N VAL A 108 -5.35 0.89 3.49
CA VAL A 108 -4.80 -0.10 2.54
C VAL A 108 -3.77 0.51 1.59
N LEU A 109 -3.91 1.79 1.24
CA LEU A 109 -2.85 2.48 0.50
C LEU A 109 -1.59 2.69 1.36
N LYS A 110 -1.73 2.90 2.68
CA LYS A 110 -0.59 2.93 3.61
C LYS A 110 0.05 1.56 3.81
N VAL A 111 -0.74 0.48 3.80
CA VAL A 111 -0.20 -0.90 3.73
C VAL A 111 0.62 -1.07 2.45
N MET A 112 0.09 -0.66 1.29
CA MET A 112 0.80 -0.70 0.02
C MET A 112 2.12 0.08 0.09
N THR A 113 2.12 1.30 0.64
CA THR A 113 3.35 2.09 0.82
C THR A 113 4.40 1.35 1.65
N ALA A 114 4.02 0.68 2.73
CA ALA A 114 4.95 -0.15 3.51
C ALA A 114 5.44 -1.38 2.72
N LEU A 115 4.58 -2.03 1.93
CA LEU A 115 4.96 -3.16 1.07
C LEU A 115 5.95 -2.74 -0.02
N VAL A 116 5.82 -1.54 -0.59
CA VAL A 116 6.76 -0.99 -1.56
C VAL A 116 8.15 -0.83 -0.94
N ASP A 117 8.24 -0.30 0.28
CA ASP A 117 9.52 -0.16 1.00
C ASP A 117 10.16 -1.53 1.32
N ILE A 118 9.34 -2.51 1.72
CA ILE A 118 9.79 -3.89 1.96
C ILE A 118 10.29 -4.53 0.66
N ALA A 119 9.55 -4.38 -0.44
CA ALA A 119 9.93 -4.91 -1.75
C ALA A 119 11.25 -4.31 -2.25
N LEU A 120 11.48 -3.01 -2.04
CA LEU A 120 12.75 -2.36 -2.34
C LEU A 120 13.88 -2.95 -1.48
N THR A 121 13.64 -3.13 -0.18
CA THR A 121 14.62 -3.73 0.75
C THR A 121 15.00 -5.14 0.32
N ILE A 122 14.02 -5.98 -0.04
CA ILE A 122 14.25 -7.34 -0.54
C ILE A 122 15.05 -7.32 -1.85
N SER A 123 14.72 -6.42 -2.77
CA SER A 123 15.47 -6.27 -4.03
C SER A 123 16.94 -5.93 -3.79
N ILE A 124 17.23 -4.99 -2.89
CA ILE A 124 18.61 -4.64 -2.52
C ILE A 124 19.33 -5.84 -1.89
N GLN A 125 18.66 -6.56 -0.98
CA GLN A 125 19.23 -7.76 -0.35
C GLN A 125 19.50 -8.88 -1.36
N ARG A 126 18.64 -9.05 -2.36
CA ARG A 126 18.79 -10.01 -3.44
C ARG A 126 20.02 -9.67 -4.30
N ASP A 127 20.21 -8.42 -4.69
CA ASP A 127 21.38 -7.98 -5.45
C ASP A 127 22.69 -8.14 -4.67
N GLN A 128 22.66 -7.90 -3.36
CA GLN A 128 23.82 -8.16 -2.49
C GLN A 128 24.10 -9.66 -2.39
N CYS A 129 23.08 -10.48 -2.19
CA CYS A 129 23.22 -11.93 -2.08
C CYS A 129 23.70 -12.57 -3.40
N GLN A 130 23.22 -12.07 -4.53
CA GLN A 130 23.70 -12.44 -5.88
C GLN A 130 25.20 -12.17 -6.03
N ARG A 131 25.65 -10.95 -5.72
CA ARG A 131 27.07 -10.58 -5.81
C ARG A 131 27.96 -11.42 -4.89
N GLN A 132 27.50 -11.69 -3.67
CA GLN A 132 28.21 -12.57 -2.73
C GLN A 132 28.33 -14.00 -3.25
N TYR A 133 27.26 -14.53 -3.84
CA TYR A 133 27.25 -15.86 -4.45
C TYR A 133 28.23 -15.95 -5.63
N GLU A 134 28.23 -14.97 -6.53
CA GLU A 134 29.16 -14.93 -7.66
C GLU A 134 30.61 -14.82 -7.22
N ALA A 135 30.90 -13.95 -6.26
CA ALA A 135 32.24 -13.78 -5.71
C ALA A 135 32.76 -15.08 -5.06
N GLU A 136 31.92 -15.81 -4.31
CA GLU A 136 32.30 -17.09 -3.72
C GLU A 136 32.49 -18.18 -4.79
N ARG A 137 31.63 -18.20 -5.81
CA ARG A 137 31.69 -19.17 -6.92
C ARG A 137 32.96 -19.01 -7.75
N GLN A 138 33.41 -17.77 -7.97
CA GLN A 138 34.62 -17.45 -8.74
C GLN A 138 35.93 -17.79 -8.02
N LYS A 139 35.90 -18.10 -6.72
CA LYS A 139 37.11 -18.54 -6.00
C LYS A 139 37.66 -19.85 -6.55
N THR A 140 38.98 -19.99 -6.45
CA THR A 140 39.68 -21.24 -6.77
C THR A 140 39.21 -22.38 -5.87
N SER A 141 39.29 -23.63 -6.35
CA SER A 141 38.75 -24.79 -5.62
C SER A 141 39.26 -24.93 -4.19
N ALA A 142 40.50 -24.52 -3.93
CA ALA A 142 41.11 -24.58 -2.59
C ALA A 142 40.58 -23.51 -1.61
N LYS A 143 39.98 -22.41 -2.11
CA LYS A 143 39.47 -21.28 -1.30
C LYS A 143 37.94 -21.19 -1.33
N ARG A 144 37.27 -22.03 -2.10
CA ARG A 144 35.82 -22.04 -2.26
C ARG A 144 35.18 -22.83 -1.11
N ALA A 145 34.31 -22.18 -0.34
CA ALA A 145 33.55 -22.84 0.71
C ALA A 145 32.21 -23.36 0.16
N ALA A 146 32.06 -24.68 0.06
CA ALA A 146 30.82 -25.32 -0.41
C ALA A 146 29.62 -24.96 0.48
N ASP A 147 29.78 -25.03 1.81
CA ASP A 147 28.73 -24.71 2.79
C ASP A 147 28.24 -23.26 2.68
N ARG A 148 29.14 -22.34 2.34
CA ARG A 148 28.79 -20.93 2.11
C ARG A 148 27.98 -20.75 0.83
N LEU A 149 28.31 -21.47 -0.24
CA LEU A 149 27.52 -21.47 -1.47
C LEU A 149 26.13 -22.06 -1.25
N ASP A 150 26.00 -23.11 -0.44
CA ASP A 150 24.72 -23.70 -0.07
C ASP A 150 23.87 -22.71 0.74
N THR A 151 24.46 -22.09 1.78
CA THR A 151 23.80 -21.05 2.59
C THR A 151 23.30 -19.89 1.72
N LEU A 152 24.12 -19.39 0.80
CA LEU A 152 23.74 -18.31 -0.11
C LEU A 152 22.65 -18.74 -1.09
N THR A 153 22.66 -20.00 -1.53
CA THR A 153 21.62 -20.56 -2.42
C THR A 153 20.28 -20.63 -1.70
N THR A 154 20.27 -21.12 -0.46
CA THR A 154 19.06 -21.19 0.38
C THR A 154 18.50 -19.80 0.65
N LYS A 155 19.36 -18.85 1.05
CA LYS A 155 18.93 -17.46 1.29
C LYS A 155 18.35 -16.79 0.04
N ARG A 156 18.87 -17.09 -1.14
CA ARG A 156 18.32 -16.55 -2.41
C ARG A 156 16.91 -17.08 -2.67
N LYS A 157 16.68 -18.38 -2.45
CA LYS A 157 15.36 -18.99 -2.61
C LYS A 157 14.34 -18.39 -1.63
N GLU A 158 14.76 -18.15 -0.39
CA GLU A 158 13.94 -17.47 0.63
C GLU A 158 13.58 -16.05 0.19
N LEU A 159 14.57 -15.23 -0.21
CA LEU A 159 14.32 -13.86 -0.69
C LEU A 159 13.41 -13.83 -1.92
N GLU A 160 13.53 -14.79 -2.83
CA GLU A 160 12.67 -14.90 -4.01
C GLU A 160 11.22 -15.27 -3.62
N GLY A 161 11.03 -16.19 -2.67
CA GLY A 161 9.72 -16.50 -2.11
C GLY A 161 9.06 -15.27 -1.48
N ASN A 162 9.80 -14.59 -0.60
CA ASN A 162 9.35 -13.38 0.06
C ASN A 162 9.01 -12.26 -0.94
N GLU A 163 9.81 -12.08 -2.00
CA GLU A 163 9.56 -11.10 -3.05
C GLU A 163 8.24 -11.38 -3.78
N ASN A 164 7.99 -12.66 -4.12
CA ASN A 164 6.78 -13.07 -4.82
C ASN A 164 5.52 -12.84 -3.98
N GLU A 165 5.59 -13.12 -2.67
CA GLU A 165 4.48 -12.90 -1.75
C GLU A 165 4.16 -11.41 -1.58
N ILE A 166 5.19 -10.57 -1.36
CA ILE A 166 5.01 -9.11 -1.28
C ILE A 166 4.44 -8.56 -2.59
N LYS A 167 4.91 -9.03 -3.76
CA LYS A 167 4.33 -8.66 -5.06
C LYS A 167 2.87 -9.09 -5.20
N SER A 168 2.50 -10.26 -4.67
CA SER A 168 1.11 -10.74 -4.67
C SER A 168 0.21 -9.78 -3.90
N PHE A 169 0.59 -9.40 -2.68
CA PHE A 169 -0.16 -8.43 -1.87
C PHE A 169 -0.25 -7.06 -2.55
N MET A 170 0.86 -6.57 -3.10
CA MET A 170 0.86 -5.29 -3.83
C MET A 170 -0.09 -5.32 -5.02
N ASN A 171 -0.08 -6.40 -5.80
CA ASN A 171 -0.97 -6.57 -6.94
C ASN A 171 -2.44 -6.73 -6.51
N PHE A 172 -2.70 -7.43 -5.41
CA PHE A 172 -4.03 -7.57 -4.83
C PHE A 172 -4.59 -6.20 -4.40
N ILE A 173 -3.82 -5.40 -3.66
CA ILE A 173 -4.25 -4.07 -3.24
C ILE A 173 -4.47 -3.16 -4.46
N PHE A 174 -3.56 -3.20 -5.43
CA PHE A 174 -3.66 -2.36 -6.61
C PHE A 174 -4.93 -2.68 -7.43
N LYS A 175 -5.17 -3.97 -7.72
CA LYS A 175 -6.34 -4.42 -8.50
C LYS A 175 -7.64 -4.41 -7.69
N GLY A 176 -7.61 -4.70 -6.41
CA GLY A 176 -8.78 -4.77 -5.55
C GLY A 176 -9.25 -3.40 -5.06
N VAL A 177 -8.33 -2.46 -4.89
CA VAL A 177 -8.65 -1.15 -4.29
C VAL A 177 -8.28 0.01 -5.21
N PHE A 178 -7.00 0.15 -5.58
CA PHE A 178 -6.52 1.37 -6.23
C PHE A 178 -7.30 1.68 -7.53
N ILE A 179 -7.46 0.70 -8.43
CA ILE A 179 -8.17 0.89 -9.71
C ILE A 179 -9.67 1.22 -9.56
N HIS A 180 -10.25 0.97 -8.38
CA HIS A 180 -11.63 1.31 -8.07
C HIS A 180 -11.72 2.67 -7.39
N ARG A 181 -10.76 3.00 -6.52
CA ARG A 181 -10.81 4.20 -5.67
C ARG A 181 -10.16 5.45 -6.26
N TYR A 182 -9.24 5.33 -7.23
CA TYR A 182 -8.66 6.51 -7.90
C TYR A 182 -9.72 7.36 -8.63
N ARG A 183 -10.87 6.75 -8.93
CA ARG A 183 -12.04 7.34 -9.58
C ARG A 183 -13.29 7.35 -8.69
N ASP A 184 -13.11 7.31 -7.37
CA ASP A 184 -14.21 7.38 -6.40
C ASP A 184 -15.04 8.66 -6.59
N VAL A 185 -16.33 8.60 -6.25
CA VAL A 185 -17.20 9.78 -6.25
C VAL A 185 -16.70 10.86 -5.27
N VAL A 186 -16.05 10.46 -4.18
CA VAL A 186 -15.50 11.35 -3.15
C VAL A 186 -14.11 11.86 -3.59
N PRO A 187 -13.92 13.18 -3.77
CA PRO A 187 -12.64 13.74 -4.23
C PRO A 187 -11.47 13.48 -3.30
N ASP A 188 -11.67 13.51 -1.99
CA ASP A 188 -10.61 13.24 -1.00
C ASP A 188 -10.00 11.85 -1.18
N ILE A 189 -10.82 10.86 -1.53
CA ILE A 189 -10.36 9.48 -1.79
C ILE A 189 -9.50 9.45 -3.06
N ARG A 190 -9.91 10.15 -4.13
CA ARG A 190 -9.10 10.27 -5.35
C ARG A 190 -7.77 10.96 -5.08
N CYS A 191 -7.78 12.01 -4.27
CA CYS A 191 -6.58 12.71 -3.80
C CYS A 191 -5.62 11.78 -3.04
N LEU A 192 -6.13 10.91 -2.17
CA LEU A 192 -5.33 9.91 -1.47
C LEU A 192 -4.65 8.96 -2.45
N CYS A 193 -5.40 8.41 -3.42
CA CYS A 193 -4.83 7.54 -4.44
C CYS A 193 -3.69 8.22 -5.21
N MET A 194 -3.88 9.46 -5.67
CA MET A 194 -2.82 10.15 -6.42
C MET A 194 -1.59 10.47 -5.57
N SER A 195 -1.79 10.80 -4.29
CA SER A 195 -0.69 11.09 -3.38
C SER A 195 0.15 9.84 -3.12
N GLU A 196 -0.48 8.70 -2.82
CA GLU A 196 0.25 7.46 -2.54
C GLU A 196 0.89 6.87 -3.81
N LEU A 197 0.24 6.96 -4.97
CA LEU A 197 0.85 6.52 -6.23
C LEU A 197 2.14 7.29 -6.54
N GLY A 198 2.13 8.61 -6.32
CA GLY A 198 3.33 9.45 -6.45
C GLY A 198 4.46 9.01 -5.51
N GLU A 199 4.12 8.66 -4.27
CA GLU A 199 5.09 8.15 -3.30
C GLU A 199 5.68 6.81 -3.75
N TRP A 200 4.86 5.88 -4.25
CA TRP A 200 5.36 4.58 -4.76
C TRP A 200 6.30 4.75 -5.95
N MET A 201 5.96 5.64 -6.89
CA MET A 201 6.81 5.98 -8.04
C MET A 201 8.15 6.55 -7.61
N LYS A 202 8.15 7.40 -6.59
CA LYS A 202 9.37 8.02 -6.05
C LYS A 202 10.23 7.01 -5.29
N SER A 203 9.61 6.17 -4.46
CA SER A 203 10.32 5.23 -3.59
C SER A 203 10.85 4.03 -4.35
N TYR A 204 10.10 3.49 -5.32
CA TYR A 204 10.53 2.34 -6.10
C TYR A 204 10.30 2.52 -7.62
N PRO A 205 11.02 3.47 -8.25
CA PRO A 205 10.84 3.84 -9.66
C PRO A 205 11.16 2.72 -10.64
N MET A 206 11.93 1.70 -10.23
CA MET A 206 12.18 0.55 -11.10
C MET A 206 10.91 -0.28 -11.36
N VAL A 207 9.93 -0.22 -10.45
CA VAL A 207 8.66 -0.94 -10.57
C VAL A 207 7.50 0.00 -10.93
N PHE A 208 7.37 1.13 -10.23
CA PHE A 208 6.18 1.98 -10.33
C PHE A 208 6.28 3.11 -11.35
N LEU A 209 7.49 3.53 -11.74
CA LEU A 209 7.67 4.54 -12.77
C LEU A 209 7.59 3.88 -14.15
N ASP A 210 6.38 3.51 -14.53
CA ASP A 210 6.02 2.84 -15.78
C ASP A 210 4.67 3.36 -16.28
N ASP A 211 4.43 3.33 -17.59
CA ASP A 211 3.20 3.79 -18.23
C ASP A 211 1.94 3.12 -17.69
N ILE A 212 2.03 1.86 -17.25
CA ILE A 212 0.89 1.15 -16.67
C ILE A 212 0.36 1.83 -15.40
N TYR A 213 1.22 2.58 -14.69
CA TYR A 213 0.89 3.35 -13.49
C TYR A 213 0.72 4.84 -13.80
N LEU A 214 1.61 5.44 -14.60
CA LEU A 214 1.57 6.86 -14.94
C LEU A 214 0.25 7.30 -15.58
N LYS A 215 -0.41 6.43 -16.34
CA LYS A 215 -1.72 6.71 -16.93
C LYS A 215 -2.78 7.17 -15.91
N TYR A 216 -2.73 6.68 -14.66
CA TYR A 216 -3.71 7.07 -13.64
C TYR A 216 -3.51 8.52 -13.18
N ILE A 217 -2.26 8.97 -13.05
CA ILE A 217 -1.94 10.38 -12.82
C ILE A 217 -2.37 11.21 -14.03
N GLY A 218 -2.03 10.74 -15.25
CA GLY A 218 -2.36 11.44 -16.50
C GLY A 218 -3.86 11.66 -16.71
N TRP A 219 -4.68 10.65 -16.44
CA TRP A 219 -6.14 10.79 -16.50
C TRP A 219 -6.68 11.73 -15.41
N THR A 220 -6.11 11.68 -14.20
CA THR A 220 -6.57 12.48 -13.07
C THR A 220 -6.11 13.95 -13.14
N LEU A 221 -5.18 14.30 -14.04
CA LEU A 221 -4.89 15.70 -14.37
C LEU A 221 -6.11 16.45 -14.93
N TYR A 222 -7.09 15.73 -15.49
CA TYR A 222 -8.34 16.29 -16.01
C TYR A 222 -9.51 16.21 -15.02
N ASP A 223 -9.24 15.87 -13.75
CA ASP A 223 -10.27 15.81 -12.71
C ASP A 223 -11.00 17.15 -12.58
N LYS A 224 -12.31 17.10 -12.28
CA LYS A 224 -13.12 18.31 -12.11
C LYS A 224 -12.74 19.09 -10.86
N VAL A 225 -12.23 18.42 -9.83
CA VAL A 225 -11.83 19.02 -8.56
C VAL A 225 -10.37 19.47 -8.60
N GLY A 226 -10.13 20.73 -8.22
CA GLY A 226 -8.80 21.34 -8.23
C GLY A 226 -7.78 20.60 -7.37
N ASP A 227 -8.18 20.15 -6.18
CA ASP A 227 -7.29 19.43 -5.26
C ASP A 227 -6.77 18.12 -5.86
N CYS A 228 -7.60 17.38 -6.61
CA CYS A 228 -7.18 16.16 -7.29
C CYS A 228 -6.09 16.46 -8.32
N ARG A 229 -6.29 17.50 -9.15
CA ARG A 229 -5.29 17.95 -10.13
C ARG A 229 -4.00 18.41 -9.43
N LEU A 230 -4.11 19.12 -8.31
CA LEU A 230 -2.97 19.54 -7.51
C LEU A 230 -2.17 18.32 -7.00
N ARG A 231 -2.83 17.26 -6.50
CA ARG A 231 -2.14 16.03 -6.08
C ARG A 231 -1.38 15.36 -7.22
N CYS A 232 -1.93 15.34 -8.43
CA CYS A 232 -1.22 14.84 -9.61
C CYS A 232 0.06 15.65 -9.89
N LEU A 233 -0.02 16.99 -9.87
CA LEU A 233 1.14 17.84 -10.08
C LEU A 233 2.20 17.64 -8.99
N LEU A 234 1.79 17.58 -7.72
CA LEU A 234 2.70 17.32 -6.60
C LEU A 234 3.39 15.95 -6.69
N ALA A 235 2.71 14.94 -7.24
CA ALA A 235 3.30 13.64 -7.51
C ALA A 235 4.32 13.68 -8.67
N LEU A 236 4.04 14.46 -9.73
CA LEU A 236 4.90 14.56 -10.91
C LEU A 236 6.16 15.42 -10.69
N ILE A 237 6.06 16.52 -9.95
CA ILE A 237 7.18 17.46 -9.72
C ILE A 237 8.48 16.75 -9.32
N PRO A 238 8.53 15.93 -8.25
CA PRO A 238 9.79 15.28 -7.85
C PRO A 238 10.30 14.29 -8.91
N LEU A 239 9.41 13.68 -9.69
CA LEU A 239 9.78 12.74 -10.75
C LEU A 239 10.48 13.49 -11.91
N PHE A 240 9.93 14.62 -12.35
CA PHE A 240 10.53 15.47 -13.39
C PHE A 240 11.80 16.19 -12.94
N GLN A 241 11.98 16.40 -11.63
CA GLN A 241 13.22 16.96 -11.07
C GLN A 241 14.39 15.96 -11.08
N THR A 242 14.12 14.67 -11.29
CA THR A 242 15.15 13.62 -11.29
C THR A 242 15.56 13.32 -12.72
N THR A 243 16.80 13.68 -13.09
CA THR A 243 17.32 13.54 -14.47
C THR A 243 17.29 12.10 -14.98
N ASP A 244 17.51 11.13 -14.09
CA ASP A 244 17.54 9.71 -14.42
C ASP A 244 16.17 9.18 -14.87
N PHE A 245 15.09 9.91 -14.60
CA PHE A 245 13.72 9.52 -14.92
C PHE A 245 13.22 10.06 -16.25
N VAL A 246 13.97 10.95 -16.91
CA VAL A 246 13.54 11.63 -18.15
C VAL A 246 13.09 10.62 -19.22
N GLY A 247 13.88 9.57 -19.46
CA GLY A 247 13.53 8.54 -20.45
C GLY A 247 12.24 7.78 -20.13
N LYS A 248 11.96 7.54 -18.84
CA LYS A 248 10.73 6.87 -18.40
C LYS A 248 9.50 7.78 -18.48
N LEU A 249 9.69 9.09 -18.47
CA LEU A 249 8.62 10.10 -18.51
C LEU A 249 8.32 10.60 -19.94
N GLU A 250 9.10 10.20 -20.94
CA GLU A 250 8.99 10.73 -22.30
C GLU A 250 7.61 10.47 -22.93
N LEU A 251 7.14 9.22 -22.90
CA LEU A 251 5.84 8.83 -23.45
C LEU A 251 4.68 9.53 -22.72
N PHE A 252 4.76 9.60 -21.39
CA PHE A 252 3.80 10.34 -20.57
C PHE A 252 3.76 11.82 -20.97
N THR A 253 4.92 12.45 -21.08
CA THR A 253 5.06 13.87 -21.44
C THR A 253 4.47 14.15 -22.82
N ASN A 254 4.79 13.32 -23.82
CA ASN A 254 4.28 13.48 -25.17
C ASN A 254 2.76 13.34 -25.26
N ARG A 255 2.17 12.51 -24.40
CA ARG A 255 0.72 12.24 -24.39
C ARG A 255 -0.09 13.32 -23.66
N PHE A 256 0.44 13.89 -22.60
CA PHE A 256 -0.30 14.77 -21.67
C PHE A 256 0.21 16.22 -21.66
N LYS A 257 0.92 16.61 -22.71
CA LYS A 257 1.43 17.98 -22.92
C LYS A 257 0.31 19.01 -23.08
#